data_AF-A0A959RPL2-F1
#
_entry.id   AF-A0A959RPL2-F1
#
_cell.length_a   1.000
_cell.length_b   1.000
_cell.length_c   1.000
_cell.angle_alpha   90.00
_cell.angle_beta   90.00
_cell.angle_gamma   90.00
#
_symmetry.space_group_name_H-M   'P 1'
#
loop_
_entity.id
_entity.type
_entity.pdbx_description
1 polymer ?
#
loop_
_entity_poly.entity_id
_entity_poly.type
_entity_poly.pdbx_seq_one_letter_code
_entity_poly.pdbx_strand_id
1 'polypeptide(L)'
;MKKNVLQKDNAIWIFILIIFFTSSCSVSKQISGLAQKDVLETPALKNAHVGICIYDPATQKYLYNFQSDKYFIPASNTKISTCYVAMKYLGDSLPGLQYSVKDNQYFIQATGDPTFMTQ
;
A
#
# COMPACT_ATOMS: atom_id res chain seq x y z
N MET A 1 -32.83 -42.67 33.87
CA MET A 1 -32.36 -42.81 32.47
C MET A 1 -32.62 -41.53 31.64
N LYS A 2 -32.24 -40.32 32.12
CA LYS A 2 -32.57 -39.02 31.47
C LYS A 2 -31.39 -38.03 31.25
N LYS A 3 -30.15 -38.39 31.62
CA LYS A 3 -29.00 -37.45 31.54
C LYS A 3 -28.42 -37.22 30.13
N ASN A 4 -28.77 -38.05 29.15
CA ASN A 4 -28.18 -38.00 27.79
C ASN A 4 -28.84 -36.99 26.83
N VAL A 5 -30.02 -36.46 27.15
CA VAL A 5 -30.72 -35.52 26.25
C VAL A 5 -30.15 -34.11 26.37
N LEU A 6 -29.88 -33.63 27.59
CA LEU A 6 -29.35 -32.28 27.84
C LEU A 6 -27.90 -32.07 27.38
N GLN A 7 -27.11 -33.15 27.25
CA GLN A 7 -25.71 -33.07 26.81
C GLN A 7 -25.58 -32.97 25.27
N LYS A 8 -26.56 -33.50 24.54
CA LYS A 8 -26.62 -33.49 23.07
C LYS A 8 -27.00 -32.11 22.52
N ASP A 9 -27.89 -31.40 23.22
CA ASP A 9 -28.34 -30.06 22.83
C ASP A 9 -27.21 -29.03 22.97
N ASN A 10 -26.40 -29.12 24.03
CA ASN A 10 -25.21 -28.28 24.21
C ASN A 10 -24.14 -28.51 23.14
N ALA A 11 -23.99 -29.75 22.66
CA ALA A 11 -23.04 -30.06 21.58
C ALA A 11 -23.44 -29.42 20.24
N ILE A 12 -24.75 -29.30 19.95
CA ILE A 12 -25.26 -28.64 18.75
C ILE A 12 -25.00 -27.14 18.79
N TRP A 13 -25.24 -26.50 19.93
CA TRP A 13 -24.93 -25.07 20.10
C TRP A 13 -23.43 -24.77 19.99
N ILE A 14 -22.58 -25.63 20.53
CA ILE A 14 -21.12 -25.52 20.36
C ILE A 14 -20.73 -25.62 18.88
N PHE A 15 -21.34 -26.54 18.12
CA PHE A 15 -21.04 -26.73 16.70
C PHE A 15 -21.49 -25.54 15.85
N ILE A 16 -22.67 -24.97 16.12
CA ILE A 16 -23.17 -23.75 15.46
C ILE A 16 -22.27 -22.56 15.77
N LEU A 17 -21.80 -22.42 17.02
CA LEU A 17 -20.89 -21.37 17.42
C LEU A 17 -19.56 -21.47 16.66
N ILE A 18 -18.99 -22.68 16.53
CA ILE A 18 -17.76 -22.94 15.77
C ILE A 18 -17.92 -22.57 14.30
N ILE A 19 -19.04 -22.93 13.66
CA ILE A 19 -19.30 -22.57 12.25
C ILE A 19 -19.32 -21.04 12.08
N PHE A 20 -19.97 -20.32 13.01
CA PHE A 20 -20.07 -18.86 12.97
C PHE A 20 -18.70 -18.16 13.06
N PHE A 21 -17.74 -18.74 13.79
CA PHE A 21 -16.38 -18.17 13.91
C PHE A 21 -15.50 -18.40 12.67
N THR A 22 -15.86 -19.30 11.74
CA THR A 22 -15.01 -19.63 10.58
C THR A 22 -15.25 -18.75 9.33
N SER A 23 -16.31 -17.95 9.31
CA SER A 23 -16.71 -17.17 8.12
C SER A 23 -15.75 -16.02 7.75
N SER A 24 -14.93 -15.54 8.70
CA SER A 24 -14.10 -14.34 8.51
C SER A 24 -12.81 -14.56 7.68
N CYS A 25 -12.39 -15.80 7.45
CA CYS A 25 -11.12 -16.09 6.76
C CYS A 25 -11.26 -16.17 5.22
N SER A 26 -12.48 -16.09 4.70
CA SER A 26 -12.76 -16.32 3.27
C SER A 26 -12.07 -15.31 2.34
N VAL A 27 -12.12 -14.01 2.67
CA VAL A 27 -11.54 -12.95 1.82
C VAL A 27 -10.01 -13.05 1.74
N SER A 28 -9.34 -13.23 2.88
CA SER A 28 -7.88 -13.39 2.92
C SER A 28 -7.42 -14.62 2.14
N LYS A 29 -8.15 -15.74 2.28
CA LYS A 29 -7.88 -16.97 1.54
C LYS A 29 -8.08 -16.80 0.02
N GLN A 30 -9.11 -16.06 -0.38
CA GLN A 30 -9.36 -15.76 -1.79
C GLN A 30 -8.24 -14.90 -2.39
N ILE A 31 -7.83 -13.83 -1.70
CA ILE A 31 -6.74 -12.94 -2.17
C ILE A 31 -5.42 -13.73 -2.24
N SER A 32 -5.13 -14.58 -1.25
CA SER A 32 -3.95 -15.43 -1.27
C SER A 32 -3.93 -16.39 -2.46
N GLY A 33 -5.08 -16.98 -2.81
CA GLY A 33 -5.19 -17.86 -3.98
C GLY A 33 -4.95 -17.13 -5.30
N LEU A 34 -5.48 -15.92 -5.44
CA LEU A 34 -5.24 -15.06 -6.61
C LEU A 34 -3.76 -14.64 -6.70
N ALA A 35 -3.17 -14.17 -5.60
CA ALA A 35 -1.75 -13.78 -5.58
C ALA A 35 -0.83 -14.94 -5.95
N GLN A 36 -1.12 -16.15 -5.45
CA GLN A 36 -0.35 -17.34 -5.78
C GLN A 36 -0.41 -17.64 -7.29
N LYS A 37 -1.62 -17.74 -7.85
CA LYS A 37 -1.83 -18.13 -9.24
C LYS A 37 -1.36 -17.06 -10.25
N ASP A 38 -1.75 -15.81 -10.02
CA ASP A 38 -1.65 -14.74 -11.02
C ASP A 38 -0.35 -13.94 -10.91
N VAL A 39 0.39 -14.09 -9.80
CA VAL A 39 1.66 -13.38 -9.58
C VAL A 39 2.79 -14.33 -9.26
N LEU A 40 2.69 -15.12 -8.20
CA LEU A 40 3.82 -15.89 -7.66
C LEU A 40 4.19 -17.11 -8.51
N GLU A 41 3.21 -17.78 -9.13
CA GLU A 41 3.43 -18.97 -9.97
C GLU A 41 3.49 -18.64 -11.47
N THR A 42 3.27 -17.37 -11.85
CA THR A 42 3.31 -16.97 -13.25
C THR A 42 4.73 -17.18 -13.81
N PRO A 43 4.88 -17.84 -14.98
CA PRO A 43 6.21 -18.14 -15.55
C PRO A 43 7.13 -16.93 -15.68
N ALA A 44 6.57 -15.75 -16.00
CA ALA A 44 7.33 -14.50 -16.13
C ALA A 44 7.95 -13.99 -14.81
N LEU A 45 7.38 -14.37 -13.66
CA LEU A 45 7.77 -13.90 -12.33
C LEU A 45 8.35 -15.02 -11.45
N LYS A 46 8.45 -16.26 -11.96
CA LYS A 46 8.87 -17.44 -11.21
C LYS A 46 10.21 -17.28 -10.46
N ASN A 47 11.14 -16.52 -11.03
CA ASN A 47 12.47 -16.26 -10.44
C ASN A 47 12.62 -14.82 -9.91
N ALA A 48 11.55 -14.03 -9.91
CA ALA A 48 11.58 -12.66 -9.43
C ALA A 48 11.45 -12.64 -7.89
N HIS A 49 12.09 -11.66 -7.26
CA HIS A 49 11.78 -11.31 -5.88
C HIS A 49 10.51 -10.46 -5.88
N VAL A 50 9.45 -10.96 -5.26
CA VAL A 50 8.12 -10.32 -5.26
C VAL A 50 7.69 -10.01 -3.84
N GLY A 51 7.38 -8.76 -3.57
CA GLY A 51 6.70 -8.31 -2.36
C GLY A 51 5.29 -7.80 -2.68
N ILE A 52 4.29 -8.21 -1.89
CA ILE A 52 2.90 -7.77 -2.04
C ILE A 52 2.37 -7.33 -0.68
N CYS A 53 1.84 -6.11 -0.61
CA CYS A 53 1.23 -5.55 0.58
C CYS A 53 -0.11 -4.91 0.21
N ILE A 54 -1.20 -5.45 0.73
CA ILE A 54 -2.55 -4.88 0.58
C ILE A 54 -3.02 -4.49 1.97
N TYR A 55 -3.16 -3.19 2.19
CA TYR A 55 -3.53 -2.59 3.46
C TYR A 55 -4.81 -1.79 3.29
N ASP A 56 -5.78 -2.00 4.17
CA ASP A 56 -6.99 -1.21 4.26
C ASP A 56 -6.79 -0.09 5.29
N PRO A 57 -6.72 1.19 4.87
CA PRO A 57 -6.53 2.31 5.78
C PRO A 57 -7.76 2.61 6.65
N ALA A 58 -8.97 2.22 6.24
CA ALA A 58 -10.19 2.46 7.02
C ALA A 58 -10.28 1.53 8.23
N THR A 59 -9.96 0.24 8.04
CA THR A 59 -9.96 -0.76 9.12
C THR A 59 -8.60 -0.93 9.79
N GLN A 60 -7.54 -0.31 9.25
CA GLN A 60 -6.15 -0.42 9.68
C GLN A 60 -5.61 -1.86 9.68
N LYS A 61 -6.06 -2.69 8.73
CA LYS A 61 -5.70 -4.11 8.66
C LYS A 61 -5.03 -4.45 7.33
N TYR A 62 -4.08 -5.37 7.40
CA TYR A 62 -3.55 -6.02 6.20
C TYR A 62 -4.57 -7.05 5.70
N LEU A 63 -4.99 -6.89 4.45
CA LEU A 63 -5.84 -7.86 3.75
C LEU A 63 -4.97 -8.99 3.17
N TYR A 64 -3.74 -8.66 2.78
CA TYR A 64 -2.74 -9.60 2.30
C TYR A 64 -1.34 -9.03 2.52
N ASN A 65 -0.40 -9.90 2.91
CA ASN A 65 0.97 -9.53 3.17
C ASN A 65 1.89 -10.69 2.78
N PHE A 66 2.76 -10.46 1.80
CA PHE A 66 3.76 -11.40 1.32
C PHE A 66 5.09 -10.67 1.12
N GLN A 67 6.10 -11.02 1.93
CA GLN A 67 7.46 -10.44 1.86
C GLN A 67 7.49 -8.89 1.88
N SER A 68 6.49 -8.22 2.47
CA SER A 68 6.42 -6.76 2.48
C SER A 68 7.49 -6.09 3.34
N ASP A 69 8.14 -6.86 4.22
CA ASP A 69 9.23 -6.44 5.10
C ASP A 69 10.60 -6.44 4.41
N LYS A 70 10.69 -6.91 3.15
CA LYS A 70 11.95 -6.99 2.41
C LYS A 70 12.25 -5.71 1.65
N TYR A 71 13.54 -5.46 1.47
CA TYR A 71 14.02 -4.36 0.63
C TYR A 71 14.03 -4.78 -0.84
N PHE A 72 13.46 -3.94 -1.69
CA PHE A 72 13.43 -4.10 -3.14
C PHE A 72 13.99 -2.84 -3.81
N ILE A 73 14.32 -2.93 -5.09
CA ILE A 73 14.69 -1.77 -5.91
C ILE A 73 13.37 -1.09 -6.34
N PRO A 74 13.02 0.10 -5.83
CA PRO A 74 11.69 0.69 -6.03
C PRO A 74 11.48 1.32 -7.41
N ALA A 75 12.53 1.46 -8.22
CA ALA A 75 12.50 2.19 -9.49
C ALA A 75 11.80 3.55 -9.33
N SER A 76 10.77 3.83 -10.15
CA SER A 76 10.03 5.09 -10.05
C SER A 76 9.11 5.20 -8.82
N ASN A 77 8.89 4.15 -8.03
CA ASN A 77 8.14 4.25 -6.77
C ASN A 77 8.84 5.15 -5.74
N THR A 78 10.16 5.40 -5.90
CA THR A 78 10.89 6.45 -5.16
C THR A 78 10.20 7.82 -5.26
N LYS A 79 9.48 8.09 -6.35
CA LYS A 79 8.72 9.33 -6.53
C LYS A 79 7.65 9.53 -5.46
N ILE A 80 7.08 8.46 -4.88
CA ILE A 80 6.05 8.58 -3.84
C ILE A 80 6.62 9.28 -2.60
N SER A 81 7.77 8.82 -2.09
CA SER A 81 8.42 9.45 -0.94
C SER A 81 8.93 10.85 -1.25
N THR A 82 9.54 11.04 -2.44
CA THR A 82 10.04 12.37 -2.85
C THR A 82 8.90 13.37 -3.00
N CYS A 83 7.77 12.96 -3.59
CA CYS A 83 6.58 13.79 -3.74
C CYS A 83 5.99 14.16 -2.38
N TYR A 84 5.87 13.20 -1.46
CA TYR A 84 5.40 13.48 -0.10
C TYR A 84 6.26 14.54 0.60
N VAL A 85 7.58 14.42 0.52
CA VAL A 85 8.51 15.41 1.10
C VAL A 85 8.35 16.76 0.41
N ALA A 86 8.26 16.79 -0.92
CA ALA A 86 8.05 18.02 -1.69
C ALA A 86 6.76 18.73 -1.26
N MET A 87 5.62 18.02 -1.22
CA MET A 87 4.34 18.58 -0.78
C MET A 87 4.37 19.07 0.67
N LYS A 88 5.13 18.39 1.54
CA LYS A 88 5.23 18.76 2.96
C LYS A 88 6.03 20.04 3.20
N TYR A 89 7.01 20.37 2.35
CA TYR A 89 7.97 21.45 2.62
C TYR A 89 8.02 22.56 1.59
N LEU A 90 7.67 22.34 0.31
CA LEU A 90 7.81 23.35 -0.75
C LEU A 90 6.62 24.32 -0.83
N GLY A 91 5.44 23.95 -0.31
CA GLY A 91 4.22 24.73 -0.46
C GLY A 91 3.65 24.65 -1.89
N ASP A 92 2.69 25.54 -2.19
CA ASP A 92 1.87 25.44 -3.42
C ASP A 92 2.52 26.10 -4.66
N SER A 93 3.59 26.86 -4.50
CA SER A 93 4.27 27.52 -5.63
C SER A 93 5.76 27.78 -5.36
N LEU A 94 6.55 27.81 -6.44
CA LEU A 94 7.95 28.20 -6.43
C LEU A 94 8.09 29.54 -7.18
N PRO A 95 8.98 30.45 -6.75
CA PRO A 95 9.34 31.61 -7.56
C PRO A 95 9.91 31.11 -8.90
N GLY A 96 9.54 31.71 -10.04
CA GLY A 96 10.02 31.26 -11.37
C GLY A 96 11.46 31.66 -11.69
N LEU A 97 11.84 32.90 -11.34
CA LEU A 97 13.21 33.40 -11.38
C LEU A 97 13.37 34.60 -10.42
N GLN A 98 14.59 34.91 -10.04
CA GLN A 98 14.93 36.17 -9.36
C GLN A 98 15.84 37.01 -10.25
N TYR A 99 15.65 38.32 -10.29
CA TYR A 99 16.53 39.20 -11.05
C TYR A 99 16.81 40.52 -10.33
N SER A 100 17.95 41.13 -10.64
CA SER A 100 18.29 42.49 -10.23
C SER A 100 19.04 43.24 -11.33
N VAL A 101 19.02 44.57 -11.27
CA VAL A 101 19.67 45.45 -12.25
C VAL A 101 20.65 46.35 -11.52
N LYS A 102 21.90 46.39 -11.98
CA LYS A 102 22.95 47.27 -11.46
C LYS A 102 23.88 47.69 -12.58
N ASP A 103 24.16 48.99 -12.71
CA ASP A 103 25.10 49.55 -13.70
C ASP A 103 24.81 49.06 -15.14
N ASN A 104 23.53 49.05 -15.54
CA ASN A 104 23.04 48.50 -16.82
C ASN A 104 23.31 47.00 -17.06
N GLN A 105 23.64 46.24 -16.02
CA GLN A 105 23.79 44.79 -16.06
C GLN A 105 22.58 44.11 -15.42
N TYR A 106 22.13 43.01 -16.02
CA TYR A 106 21.07 42.15 -15.49
C TYR A 106 21.70 40.95 -14.79
N PHE A 107 21.33 40.74 -13.54
CA PHE A 107 21.69 39.54 -12.78
C PHE A 107 20.45 38.68 -12.68
N ILE A 108 20.52 37.44 -13.18
CA ILE A 108 19.42 36.48 -13.16
C ILE A 108 19.84 35.28 -12.32
N GLN A 109 18.99 34.87 -11.39
CA GLN A 109 19.17 33.71 -10.54
C GLN A 109 18.00 32.74 -10.74
N ALA A 110 18.34 31.52 -11.16
CA ALA A 110 17.39 30.43 -11.24
C ALA A 110 16.99 29.95 -9.84
N THR A 111 15.72 29.58 -9.70
CA THR A 111 15.06 29.21 -8.44
C THR A 111 14.64 27.73 -8.40
N GLY A 112 14.75 27.03 -9.53
CA GLY A 112 14.44 25.60 -9.63
C GLY A 112 12.98 25.27 -9.94
N ASP A 113 12.16 26.24 -10.39
CA ASP A 113 10.82 25.96 -10.90
C ASP A 113 10.90 25.13 -12.21
N PRO A 114 10.50 23.84 -12.20
CA PRO A 114 10.59 22.97 -13.36
C PRO A 114 9.52 23.29 -14.43
N THR A 115 8.59 24.19 -14.15
CA THR A 115 7.51 24.62 -15.06
C THR A 115 7.71 26.01 -15.63
N PHE A 116 8.86 26.64 -15.33
CA PHE A 116 9.15 28.00 -15.75
C PHE A 116 9.06 28.14 -17.28
N MET A 117 8.16 29.02 -17.74
CA MET A 117 7.90 29.31 -19.17
C MET A 117 7.36 28.14 -20.01
N THR A 118 6.88 27.06 -19.40
CA THR A 118 6.29 25.92 -20.13
C THR A 118 4.79 25.73 -19.91
N GLN A 119 4.14 26.67 -19.22
CA GLN A 119 2.68 26.68 -19.01
C GLN A 119 1.95 27.37 -20.15
#